data_AF-A0A7J6Q831-F1
#
_entry.id   AF-A0A7J6Q831-F1
#
_cell.length_a   1.000
_cell.length_b   1.000
_cell.length_c   1.000
_cell.angle_alpha   90.00
_cell.angle_beta   90.00
_cell.angle_gamma   90.00
#
_symmetry.space_group_name_H-M   'P 1'
#
loop_
_entity.id
_entity.type
_entity.pdbx_description
1 polymer ?
#
loop_
_entity_poly.entity_id
_entity_poly.type
_entity_poly.pdbx_seq_one_letter_code
_entity_poly.pdbx_strand_id
1 'polypeptide(L)'
;MSSSISSPATLLARSRASSLMEAAMSSADAAKELYAFVMSGEIRDETFDEKFYESLRNLMSQLLSTTEPSRYLDLVPARYCRASVVAILDLPEFDYGSLAQQLDNRVLLPLVKRCGGAESTESRECMLVATVDMDTRKANPIPVHSGDAWFVESLLHRLYEKCPSLRPQLRLLVGEALVAFAQCPQRNADVKPLVSLMARIIGGFQTPLNSADLGLLYNILLPLHMPNGFFSWDRQTPLIKGYHREITQCVVIFLEKKPDLFPQVMDGVITALPPPAHGNSAKELLILAEIARLLQGVSVDNFKKVEKKLRTVVKNRVRSPNSQLAESVLSLWRDNHFSEDLAVSDDWVSTMVPLLFNGGHMHWNPTVNKMIANVLADLEKANPAAFEKAATVSVEAARDAKRK
;
A
#
# COMPACT_ATOMS: atom_id res chain seq x y z
N MET A 1 28.78 -30.86 30.76
CA MET A 1 27.84 -31.87 30.24
C MET A 1 26.75 -32.07 31.28
N SER A 2 25.69 -31.25 31.22
CA SER A 2 24.48 -31.42 32.04
C SER A 2 23.33 -31.68 31.08
N SER A 3 23.09 -32.94 30.77
CA SER A 3 21.89 -33.38 30.06
C SER A 3 20.69 -33.10 30.96
N SER A 4 20.01 -31.98 30.73
CA SER A 4 18.71 -31.68 31.34
C SER A 4 17.71 -32.73 30.85
N ILE A 5 17.41 -33.71 31.71
CA ILE A 5 16.37 -34.70 31.47
C ILE A 5 15.04 -33.93 31.45
N SER A 6 14.49 -33.72 30.24
CA SER A 6 13.19 -33.08 30.04
C SER A 6 12.11 -33.83 30.83
N SER A 7 11.24 -33.11 31.54
CA SER A 7 10.17 -33.75 32.31
C SER A 7 9.23 -34.57 31.40
N PRO A 8 8.59 -35.64 31.89
CA PRO A 8 7.63 -36.41 31.11
C PRO A 8 6.47 -35.56 30.55
N ALA A 9 6.06 -34.53 31.30
CA ALA A 9 5.05 -33.57 30.87
C ALA A 9 5.53 -32.73 29.68
N THR A 10 6.80 -32.33 29.68
CA THR A 10 7.44 -31.60 28.58
C THR A 10 7.49 -32.45 27.30
N LEU A 11 7.85 -33.73 27.40
CA LEU A 11 7.89 -34.65 26.25
C LEU A 11 6.49 -34.92 25.67
N LEU A 12 5.48 -35.05 26.53
CA LEU A 12 4.09 -35.15 26.11
C LEU A 12 3.64 -33.88 25.37
N ALA A 13 3.92 -32.70 25.92
CA ALA A 13 3.60 -31.42 25.29
C ALA A 13 4.26 -31.25 23.91
N ARG A 14 5.54 -31.63 23.76
CA ARG A 14 6.25 -31.66 22.46
C ARG A 14 5.54 -32.53 21.43
N SER A 15 5.27 -33.79 21.79
CA SER A 15 4.62 -34.74 20.89
C SER A 15 3.21 -34.27 20.48
N ARG A 16 2.47 -33.69 21.43
CA ARG A 16 1.12 -33.17 21.21
C ARG A 16 1.14 -31.98 20.26
N ALA A 17 2.06 -31.03 20.46
CA ALA A 17 2.21 -29.86 19.58
C ALA A 17 2.48 -30.28 18.12
N SER A 18 3.47 -31.13 17.88
CA SER A 18 3.78 -31.64 16.53
C SER A 18 2.62 -32.41 15.92
N SER A 19 1.96 -33.30 16.69
CA SER A 19 0.82 -34.07 16.17
C SER A 19 -0.37 -33.19 15.81
N LEU A 20 -0.63 -32.14 16.61
CA LEU A 20 -1.70 -31.21 16.33
C LEU A 20 -1.38 -30.40 15.08
N MET A 21 -0.15 -29.92 14.91
CA MET A 21 0.25 -29.20 13.68
C MET A 21 0.12 -30.06 12.42
N GLU A 22 0.46 -31.34 12.49
CA GLU A 22 0.33 -32.29 11.36
C GLU A 22 -1.14 -32.59 11.01
N ALA A 23 -2.02 -32.63 12.01
CA ALA A 23 -3.44 -32.93 11.83
C ALA A 23 -4.31 -31.69 11.55
N ALA A 24 -3.85 -30.49 11.90
CA ALA A 24 -4.69 -29.29 11.96
C ALA A 24 -5.26 -28.87 10.60
N MET A 25 -4.55 -29.09 9.49
CA MET A 25 -5.08 -28.78 8.16
C MET A 25 -6.18 -29.74 7.69
N SER A 26 -6.23 -30.96 8.24
CA SER A 26 -7.17 -32.01 7.85
C SER A 26 -8.39 -32.11 8.77
N SER A 27 -8.35 -31.48 9.95
CA SER A 27 -9.42 -31.55 10.95
C SER A 27 -9.66 -30.20 11.62
N ALA A 28 -10.89 -29.70 11.53
CA ALA A 28 -11.30 -28.45 12.18
C ALA A 28 -11.19 -28.52 13.71
N ASP A 29 -11.40 -29.70 14.30
CA ASP A 29 -11.28 -29.88 15.74
C ASP A 29 -9.81 -29.89 16.18
N ALA A 30 -8.92 -30.51 15.40
CA ALA A 30 -7.48 -30.45 15.65
C ALA A 30 -6.93 -29.01 15.51
N ALA A 31 -7.44 -28.23 14.55
CA ALA A 31 -7.04 -26.83 14.39
C ALA A 31 -7.49 -25.95 15.57
N LYS A 32 -8.72 -26.15 16.06
CA LYS A 32 -9.24 -25.47 17.27
C LYS A 32 -8.44 -25.87 18.51
N GLU A 33 -8.15 -27.15 18.65
CA GLU A 33 -7.35 -27.66 19.77
C GLU A 33 -5.93 -27.10 19.74
N LEU A 34 -5.30 -27.04 18.57
CA LEU A 34 -3.99 -26.39 18.41
C LEU A 34 -4.04 -24.93 18.88
N TYR A 35 -5.03 -24.16 18.42
CA TYR A 35 -5.16 -22.76 18.83
C TYR A 35 -5.39 -22.63 20.34
N ALA A 36 -6.28 -23.44 20.92
CA ALA A 36 -6.52 -23.45 22.36
C ALA A 36 -5.26 -23.81 23.16
N PHE A 37 -4.47 -24.78 22.67
CA PHE A 37 -3.23 -25.22 23.28
C PHE A 37 -2.12 -24.14 23.22
N VAL A 38 -2.03 -23.38 22.13
CA VAL A 38 -1.13 -22.21 22.06
C VAL A 38 -1.57 -21.13 23.04
N MET A 39 -2.87 -20.84 23.10
CA MET A 39 -3.43 -19.78 23.95
C MET A 39 -3.43 -20.13 25.44
N SER A 40 -3.37 -21.40 25.82
CA SER A 40 -3.30 -21.82 27.23
C SER A 40 -1.93 -21.56 27.87
N GLY A 41 -0.90 -21.24 27.08
CA GLY A 41 0.46 -21.01 27.57
C GLY A 41 1.20 -22.30 27.97
N GLU A 42 0.72 -23.44 27.48
CA GLU A 42 1.36 -24.75 27.67
C GLU A 42 2.61 -24.93 26.78
N ILE A 43 2.73 -24.17 25.70
CA ILE A 43 3.93 -24.11 24.85
C ILE A 43 4.95 -23.16 25.48
N ARG A 44 6.12 -23.69 25.86
CA ARG A 44 7.21 -22.99 26.56
C ARG A 44 8.56 -23.30 25.91
N ASP A 45 9.65 -22.66 26.34
CA ASP A 45 11.03 -22.91 25.91
C ASP A 45 11.35 -24.40 25.75
N GLU A 46 10.98 -25.20 26.74
CA GLU A 46 11.28 -26.62 26.74
C GLU A 46 10.49 -27.43 25.69
N THR A 47 9.50 -26.87 25.02
CA THR A 47 8.72 -27.55 23.97
C THR A 47 9.30 -27.38 22.57
N PHE A 48 10.27 -26.48 22.39
CA PHE A 48 10.90 -26.24 21.10
C PHE A 48 12.01 -27.27 20.86
N ASP A 49 11.72 -28.25 20.02
CA ASP A 49 12.70 -29.20 19.48
C ASP A 49 12.75 -29.14 17.94
N GLU A 50 13.70 -29.85 17.34
CA GLU A 50 13.87 -29.85 15.88
C GLU A 50 12.58 -30.31 15.16
N LYS A 51 11.87 -31.29 15.74
CA LYS A 51 10.61 -31.81 15.21
C LYS A 51 9.51 -30.75 15.26
N PHE A 52 9.42 -29.95 16.32
CA PHE A 52 8.48 -28.84 16.42
C PHE A 52 8.68 -27.83 15.29
N TYR A 53 9.93 -27.40 15.04
CA TYR A 53 10.22 -26.46 13.96
C TYR A 53 9.94 -27.06 12.57
N GLU A 54 10.20 -28.36 12.39
CA GLU A 54 9.84 -29.07 11.16
C GLU A 54 8.32 -29.12 10.94
N SER A 55 7.55 -29.50 11.98
CA SER A 55 6.09 -29.50 11.94
C SER A 55 5.53 -28.10 11.66
N LEU A 56 6.11 -27.06 12.29
CA LEU A 56 5.72 -25.67 12.07
C LEU A 56 6.01 -25.22 10.63
N ARG A 57 7.20 -25.52 10.10
CA ARG A 57 7.56 -25.24 8.70
C ARG A 57 6.59 -25.93 7.73
N ASN A 58 6.27 -27.19 7.98
CA ASN A 58 5.37 -27.97 7.12
C ASN A 58 3.95 -27.37 7.16
N LEU A 59 3.46 -26.98 8.34
CA LEU A 59 2.18 -26.29 8.49
C LEU A 59 2.16 -24.96 7.74
N MET A 60 3.22 -24.15 7.86
CA MET A 60 3.35 -22.89 7.10
C MET A 60 3.37 -23.13 5.59
N SER A 61 4.12 -24.13 5.13
CA SER A 61 4.16 -24.51 3.71
C SER A 61 2.79 -24.93 3.20
N GLN A 62 2.06 -25.75 3.98
CA GLN A 62 0.71 -26.20 3.63
C GLN A 62 -0.28 -25.02 3.57
N LEU A 63 -0.26 -24.13 4.57
CA LEU A 63 -1.09 -22.92 4.60
C LEU A 63 -0.86 -22.05 3.37
N LEU A 64 0.41 -21.84 3.00
CA LEU A 64 0.77 -21.01 1.86
C LEU A 64 0.47 -21.68 0.51
N SER A 65 0.46 -23.01 0.44
CA SER A 65 0.11 -23.77 -0.77
C SER A 65 -1.39 -24.03 -0.94
N THR A 66 -2.19 -23.86 0.11
CA THR A 66 -3.62 -24.18 0.07
C THR A 66 -4.36 -23.14 -0.76
N THR A 67 -5.04 -23.60 -1.81
CA THR A 67 -5.98 -22.79 -2.58
C THR A 67 -7.25 -22.59 -1.75
N GLU A 68 -7.76 -21.37 -1.63
CA GLU A 68 -8.88 -21.18 -0.69
C GLU A 68 -10.15 -21.89 -1.16
N PRO A 69 -10.76 -22.68 -0.28
CA PRO A 69 -11.90 -23.49 -0.65
C PRO A 69 -13.16 -22.64 -0.84
N SER A 70 -14.04 -23.13 -1.71
CA SER A 70 -15.31 -22.46 -2.05
C SER A 70 -16.36 -22.53 -0.94
N ARG A 71 -16.17 -23.38 0.06
CA ARG A 71 -17.09 -23.56 1.20
C ARG A 71 -16.48 -23.02 2.47
N TYR A 72 -17.31 -22.34 3.27
CA TYR A 72 -16.90 -21.78 4.54
C TYR A 72 -16.36 -22.81 5.55
N LEU A 73 -16.97 -24.00 5.62
CA LEU A 73 -16.55 -25.06 6.54
C LEU A 73 -15.08 -25.49 6.32
N ASP A 74 -14.63 -25.41 5.07
CA ASP A 74 -13.27 -25.79 4.67
C ASP A 74 -12.26 -24.65 4.96
N LEU A 75 -12.72 -23.41 5.21
CA LEU A 75 -11.88 -22.27 5.64
C LEU A 75 -11.58 -22.29 7.15
N VAL A 76 -12.42 -22.95 7.96
CA VAL A 76 -12.29 -22.95 9.41
C VAL A 76 -10.93 -23.48 9.89
N PRO A 77 -10.44 -24.65 9.43
CA PRO A 77 -9.13 -25.16 9.85
C PRO A 77 -7.99 -24.18 9.51
N ALA A 78 -7.96 -23.67 8.27
CA ALA A 78 -6.94 -22.73 7.82
C ALA A 78 -6.89 -21.46 8.68
N ARG A 79 -8.06 -20.92 9.05
CA ARG A 79 -8.17 -19.73 9.91
C ARG A 79 -7.57 -19.95 11.30
N TYR A 80 -7.90 -21.06 11.97
CA TYR A 80 -7.33 -21.40 13.27
C TYR A 80 -5.82 -21.69 13.17
N CYS A 81 -5.38 -22.39 12.13
CA CYS A 81 -3.96 -22.65 11.87
C CYS A 81 -3.17 -21.35 11.67
N ARG A 82 -3.65 -20.42 10.83
CA ARG A 82 -3.01 -19.10 10.60
C ARG A 82 -2.85 -18.33 11.91
N ALA A 83 -3.92 -18.26 12.71
CA ALA A 83 -3.89 -17.60 14.01
C ALA A 83 -2.92 -18.30 14.98
N SER A 84 -2.90 -19.64 15.00
CA SER A 84 -2.01 -20.44 15.84
C SER A 84 -0.55 -20.21 15.48
N VAL A 85 -0.20 -20.22 14.19
CA VAL A 85 1.18 -19.96 13.73
C VAL A 85 1.65 -18.58 14.18
N VAL A 86 0.82 -17.54 13.99
CA VAL A 86 1.20 -16.18 14.43
C VAL A 86 1.34 -16.11 15.95
N ALA A 87 0.43 -16.73 16.70
CA ALA A 87 0.51 -16.77 18.16
C ALA A 87 1.75 -17.53 18.67
N ILE A 88 2.17 -18.61 17.99
CA ILE A 88 3.42 -19.33 18.29
C ILE A 88 4.62 -18.41 18.09
N LEU A 89 4.66 -17.64 16.99
CA LEU A 89 5.74 -16.70 16.72
C LEU A 89 5.78 -15.55 17.74
N ASP A 90 4.65 -15.20 18.35
CA ASP A 90 4.57 -14.14 19.37
C ASP A 90 4.92 -14.63 20.79
N LEU A 91 5.22 -15.91 20.98
CA LEU A 91 5.67 -16.43 22.27
C LEU A 91 7.01 -15.76 22.68
N PRO A 92 7.14 -15.33 23.95
CA PRO A 92 8.31 -14.56 24.42
C PRO A 92 9.63 -15.32 24.32
N GLU A 93 9.54 -16.64 24.42
CA GLU A 93 10.60 -17.63 24.49
C GLU A 93 10.93 -18.26 23.11
N PHE A 94 10.28 -17.80 22.04
CA PHE A 94 10.43 -18.43 20.73
C PHE A 94 11.82 -18.17 20.10
N ASP A 95 12.57 -19.25 19.84
CA ASP A 95 13.87 -19.15 19.15
C ASP A 95 13.71 -19.04 17.62
N TYR A 96 13.88 -17.81 17.13
CA TYR A 96 13.89 -17.48 15.70
C TYR A 96 15.15 -17.96 14.97
N GLY A 97 16.26 -18.20 15.68
CA GLY A 97 17.50 -18.72 15.09
C GLY A 97 17.31 -20.13 14.55
N SER A 98 16.74 -21.03 15.36
CA SER A 98 16.39 -22.39 14.94
C SER A 98 15.32 -22.41 13.85
N LEU A 99 14.29 -21.55 13.94
CA LEU A 99 13.29 -21.41 12.87
C LEU A 99 13.95 -21.02 11.54
N ALA A 100 14.85 -20.03 11.54
CA ALA A 100 15.49 -19.55 10.33
C ALA A 100 16.36 -20.61 9.62
N GLN A 101 16.91 -21.57 10.35
CA GLN A 101 17.66 -22.70 9.78
C GLN A 101 16.74 -23.71 9.07
N GLN A 102 15.48 -23.83 9.52
CA GLN A 102 14.49 -24.73 8.94
C GLN A 102 13.75 -24.12 7.76
N LEU A 103 13.64 -22.79 7.70
CA LEU A 103 12.94 -22.08 6.63
C LEU A 103 13.74 -22.10 5.32
N ASP A 104 13.17 -22.69 4.28
CA ASP A 104 13.74 -22.78 2.95
C ASP A 104 12.84 -22.11 1.88
N ASN A 105 13.22 -22.28 0.62
CA ASN A 105 12.43 -21.77 -0.50
C ASN A 105 11.03 -22.38 -0.61
N ARG A 106 10.70 -23.47 0.10
CA ARG A 106 9.34 -24.04 0.11
C ARG A 106 8.36 -23.19 0.92
N VAL A 107 8.85 -22.36 1.84
CA VAL A 107 8.02 -21.42 2.59
C VAL A 107 8.15 -20.01 2.00
N LEU A 108 9.38 -19.55 1.78
CA LEU A 108 9.63 -18.16 1.39
C LEU A 108 9.10 -17.82 -0.01
N LEU A 109 9.25 -18.73 -0.98
CA LEU A 109 8.79 -18.48 -2.34
C LEU A 109 7.25 -18.47 -2.44
N PRO A 110 6.51 -19.45 -1.86
CA PRO A 110 5.05 -19.37 -1.81
C PRO A 110 4.55 -18.15 -1.03
N LEU A 111 5.21 -17.76 0.05
CA LEU A 111 4.84 -16.57 0.82
C LEU A 111 4.80 -15.31 -0.06
N VAL A 112 5.87 -15.07 -0.84
CA VAL A 112 5.93 -13.90 -1.72
C VAL A 112 5.03 -14.06 -2.95
N LYS A 113 4.95 -15.26 -3.53
CA LYS A 113 4.08 -15.55 -4.68
C LYS A 113 2.59 -15.38 -4.36
N ARG A 114 2.17 -15.66 -3.13
CA ARG A 114 0.78 -15.51 -2.68
C ARG A 114 0.31 -14.06 -2.78
N CYS A 115 1.21 -13.09 -2.57
CA CYS A 115 0.95 -11.67 -2.82
C CYS A 115 0.93 -11.32 -4.33
N GLY A 116 1.79 -11.97 -5.13
CA GLY A 116 2.10 -11.59 -6.52
C GLY A 116 1.10 -12.04 -7.60
N GLY A 117 0.06 -12.78 -7.23
CA GLY A 117 -0.99 -13.20 -8.16
C GLY A 117 -0.85 -14.66 -8.61
N ALA A 118 -1.67 -15.48 -7.97
CA ALA A 118 -2.25 -16.68 -8.56
C ALA A 118 -3.69 -16.82 -8.04
N GLU A 119 -3.93 -16.44 -6.78
CA GLU A 119 -5.25 -16.51 -6.15
C GLU A 119 -5.36 -15.46 -5.03
N SER A 120 -5.74 -14.19 -5.31
CA SER A 120 -6.19 -13.33 -4.19
C SER A 120 -7.56 -13.79 -3.75
N THR A 121 -7.62 -14.31 -2.55
CA THR A 121 -8.78 -15.01 -2.01
C THR A 121 -9.63 -14.15 -1.07
N GLU A 122 -9.12 -12.96 -0.71
CA GLU A 122 -9.72 -12.03 0.26
C GLU A 122 -11.16 -11.62 -0.09
N SER A 123 -11.46 -11.42 -1.38
CA SER A 123 -12.83 -11.10 -1.83
C SER A 123 -13.82 -12.26 -1.65
N ARG A 124 -13.35 -13.52 -1.72
CA ARG A 124 -14.17 -14.72 -1.48
C ARG A 124 -14.34 -14.98 0.01
N GLU A 125 -13.27 -14.77 0.78
CA GLU A 125 -13.28 -14.90 2.25
C GLU A 125 -14.29 -13.93 2.89
N CYS A 126 -14.29 -12.65 2.53
CA CYS A 126 -15.25 -11.68 3.08
C CYS A 126 -16.71 -12.05 2.76
N MET A 127 -17.00 -12.56 1.56
CA MET A 127 -18.35 -12.99 1.18
C MET A 127 -18.80 -14.23 1.95
N LEU A 128 -17.92 -15.23 2.12
CA LEU A 128 -18.23 -16.47 2.84
C LEU A 128 -18.36 -16.26 4.35
N VAL A 129 -17.59 -15.34 4.93
CA VAL A 129 -17.72 -14.97 6.34
C VAL A 129 -19.02 -14.21 6.58
N ALA A 130 -19.40 -13.27 5.70
CA ALA A 130 -20.63 -12.51 5.84
C ALA A 130 -21.92 -13.37 5.73
N THR A 131 -21.89 -14.49 4.99
CA THR A 131 -23.04 -15.38 4.86
C THR A 131 -23.23 -16.33 6.04
N VAL A 132 -22.19 -16.59 6.85
CA VAL A 132 -22.24 -17.52 8.00
C VAL A 132 -22.25 -16.80 9.36
N ASP A 133 -21.94 -15.50 9.39
CA ASP A 133 -21.97 -14.65 10.60
C ASP A 133 -23.40 -14.38 11.14
N MET A 134 -24.44 -14.86 10.46
CA MET A 134 -25.82 -14.84 10.99
C MET A 134 -26.10 -15.98 12.00
N ASP A 135 -25.40 -17.13 11.92
CA ASP A 135 -25.83 -18.34 12.64
C ASP A 135 -24.86 -18.91 13.71
N THR A 136 -23.60 -18.48 13.78
CA THR A 136 -22.57 -19.24 14.55
C THR A 136 -21.92 -18.55 15.76
N ARG A 137 -22.34 -17.33 16.14
CA ARG A 137 -21.71 -16.54 17.23
C ARG A 137 -21.73 -17.17 18.64
N LYS A 138 -22.43 -18.28 18.90
CA LYS A 138 -22.66 -18.77 20.27
C LYS A 138 -21.83 -19.97 20.73
N ALA A 139 -21.15 -20.71 19.84
CA ALA A 139 -20.50 -21.98 20.24
C ALA A 139 -18.96 -22.00 20.13
N ASN A 140 -18.35 -21.33 19.15
CA ASN A 140 -16.88 -21.28 18.96
C ASN A 140 -16.49 -20.04 18.14
N PRO A 141 -16.16 -18.89 18.77
CA PRO A 141 -15.82 -17.67 18.03
C PRO A 141 -14.50 -17.86 17.28
N ILE A 142 -14.52 -17.65 15.96
CA ILE A 142 -13.32 -17.66 15.12
C ILE A 142 -12.40 -16.50 15.54
N PRO A 143 -11.06 -16.69 15.53
CA PRO A 143 -10.13 -15.62 15.84
C PRO A 143 -10.38 -14.38 14.97
N VAL A 144 -10.38 -13.20 15.60
CA VAL A 144 -10.68 -11.91 14.94
C VAL A 144 -9.72 -11.62 13.78
N HIS A 145 -8.49 -12.11 13.89
CA HIS A 145 -7.46 -12.02 12.86
C HIS A 145 -7.08 -13.41 12.36
N SER A 146 -7.68 -13.84 11.26
CA SER A 146 -7.45 -15.17 10.69
C SER A 146 -7.50 -15.21 9.15
N GLY A 147 -7.67 -14.06 8.51
CA GLY A 147 -7.70 -13.96 7.05
C GLY A 147 -6.32 -14.17 6.44
N ASP A 148 -6.29 -14.55 5.16
CA ASP A 148 -5.05 -14.86 4.45
C ASP A 148 -4.12 -13.65 4.30
N ALA A 149 -4.67 -12.51 3.88
CA ALA A 149 -3.91 -11.27 3.71
C ALA A 149 -3.24 -10.83 5.02
N TRP A 150 -3.98 -10.88 6.13
CA TRP A 150 -3.44 -10.61 7.47
C TRP A 150 -2.32 -11.58 7.85
N PHE A 151 -2.50 -12.88 7.58
CA PHE A 151 -1.51 -13.90 7.91
C PHE A 151 -0.21 -13.68 7.11
N VAL A 152 -0.33 -13.46 5.81
CA VAL A 152 0.81 -13.22 4.91
C VAL A 152 1.57 -11.96 5.32
N GLU A 153 0.88 -10.84 5.58
CA GLU A 153 1.51 -9.60 6.05
C GLU A 153 2.20 -9.81 7.41
N SER A 154 1.48 -10.42 8.36
CA SER A 154 1.98 -10.70 9.71
C SER A 154 3.22 -11.59 9.72
N LEU A 155 3.21 -12.63 8.89
CA LEU A 155 4.31 -13.58 8.79
C LEU A 155 5.52 -12.93 8.12
N LEU A 156 5.31 -12.25 6.99
CA LEU A 156 6.36 -11.58 6.24
C LEU A 156 7.09 -10.54 7.11
N HIS A 157 6.34 -9.75 7.88
CA HIS A 157 6.90 -8.76 8.80
C HIS A 157 7.72 -9.40 9.93
N ARG A 158 7.22 -10.47 10.57
CA ARG A 158 7.92 -11.16 11.65
C ARG A 158 9.20 -11.82 11.18
N LEU A 159 9.15 -12.53 10.05
CA LEU A 159 10.33 -13.18 9.48
C LEU A 159 11.41 -12.15 9.13
N TYR A 160 11.03 -11.01 8.55
CA TYR A 160 12.01 -9.97 8.23
C TYR A 160 12.62 -9.30 9.48
N GLU A 161 11.80 -9.02 10.49
CA GLU A 161 12.23 -8.34 11.71
C GLU A 161 13.09 -9.25 12.58
N LYS A 162 12.60 -10.46 12.87
CA LYS A 162 13.16 -11.37 13.88
C LYS A 162 14.19 -12.35 13.32
N CYS A 163 14.20 -12.63 12.01
CA CYS A 163 15.19 -13.51 11.36
C CYS A 163 16.16 -12.70 10.48
N PRO A 164 17.24 -12.10 11.04
CA PRO A 164 18.17 -11.28 10.26
C PRO A 164 18.88 -12.04 9.14
N SER A 165 19.10 -13.36 9.31
CA SER A 165 19.69 -14.24 8.30
C SER A 165 18.85 -14.36 7.01
N LEU A 166 17.53 -14.19 7.11
CA LEU A 166 16.61 -14.29 5.96
C LEU A 166 16.47 -12.97 5.20
N ARG A 167 16.92 -11.84 5.76
CA ARG A 167 16.71 -10.50 5.17
C ARG A 167 17.25 -10.37 3.74
N PRO A 168 18.46 -10.84 3.37
CA PRO A 168 18.96 -10.71 2.00
C PRO A 168 18.06 -11.43 0.99
N GLN A 169 17.65 -12.65 1.30
CA GLN A 169 16.79 -13.47 0.45
C GLN A 169 15.37 -12.88 0.35
N LEU A 170 14.79 -12.43 1.47
CA LEU A 170 13.49 -11.77 1.47
C LEU A 170 13.51 -10.48 0.64
N ARG A 171 14.54 -9.63 0.76
CA ARG A 171 14.66 -8.41 -0.05
C ARG A 171 14.73 -8.74 -1.54
N LEU A 172 15.47 -9.78 -1.93
CA LEU A 172 15.57 -10.23 -3.31
C LEU A 172 14.20 -10.70 -3.84
N LEU A 173 13.56 -11.66 -3.16
CA LEU A 173 12.29 -12.24 -3.59
C LEU A 173 11.18 -11.18 -3.67
N VAL A 174 11.07 -10.31 -2.66
CA VAL A 174 10.05 -9.25 -2.64
C VAL A 174 10.34 -8.21 -3.72
N GLY A 175 11.62 -7.85 -3.93
CA GLY A 175 12.01 -6.95 -5.00
C GLY A 175 11.66 -7.48 -6.38
N GLU A 176 12.01 -8.73 -6.67
CA GLU A 176 11.68 -9.40 -7.94
C GLU A 176 10.17 -9.48 -8.17
N ALA A 177 9.40 -9.81 -7.14
CA ALA A 177 7.94 -9.88 -7.22
C ALA A 177 7.31 -8.51 -7.53
N LEU A 178 7.79 -7.44 -6.89
CA LEU A 178 7.29 -6.09 -7.14
C LEU A 178 7.69 -5.56 -8.53
N VAL A 179 8.90 -5.86 -9.00
CA VAL A 179 9.34 -5.53 -10.37
C VAL A 179 8.47 -6.25 -11.39
N ALA A 180 8.24 -7.55 -11.20
CA ALA A 180 7.39 -8.34 -12.08
C ALA A 180 5.95 -7.80 -12.10
N PHE A 181 5.40 -7.42 -10.95
CA PHE A 181 4.07 -6.82 -10.85
C PHE A 181 3.98 -5.44 -11.53
N ALA A 182 5.00 -4.58 -11.38
CA ALA A 182 5.01 -3.28 -12.03
C ALA A 182 5.00 -3.40 -13.57
N GLN A 183 5.69 -4.42 -14.11
CA GLN A 183 5.75 -4.70 -15.55
C GLN A 183 4.48 -5.39 -16.07
N CYS A 184 3.99 -6.40 -15.35
CA CYS A 184 2.82 -7.21 -15.73
C CYS A 184 1.85 -7.28 -14.54
N PRO A 185 1.05 -6.22 -14.32
CA PRO A 185 0.14 -6.15 -13.19
C PRO A 185 -0.99 -7.17 -13.33
N GLN A 186 -1.05 -8.12 -12.41
CA GLN A 186 -2.17 -9.04 -12.30
C GLN A 186 -3.31 -8.39 -11.51
N ARG A 187 -4.56 -8.53 -11.99
CA ARG A 187 -5.73 -7.90 -11.34
C ARG A 187 -6.02 -8.43 -9.94
N ASN A 188 -5.69 -9.69 -9.68
CA ASN A 188 -5.95 -10.40 -8.43
C ASN A 188 -4.66 -10.55 -7.60
N ALA A 189 -3.70 -9.65 -7.74
CA ALA A 189 -2.51 -9.65 -6.89
C ALA A 189 -2.71 -8.66 -5.75
N ASP A 190 -2.57 -9.14 -4.51
CA ASP A 190 -2.49 -8.27 -3.34
C ASP A 190 -1.02 -8.04 -2.98
N VAL A 191 -0.44 -6.99 -3.58
CA VAL A 191 0.96 -6.60 -3.32
C VAL A 191 1.11 -5.73 -2.07
N LYS A 192 0.02 -5.37 -1.40
CA LYS A 192 0.06 -4.50 -0.22
C LYS A 192 1.00 -5.03 0.88
N PRO A 193 1.01 -6.33 1.24
CA PRO A 193 1.95 -6.86 2.24
C PRO A 193 3.43 -6.67 1.83
N LEU A 194 3.72 -6.79 0.53
CA LEU A 194 5.08 -6.60 -0.01
C LEU A 194 5.51 -5.14 0.11
N VAL A 195 4.63 -4.19 -0.23
CA VAL A 195 4.90 -2.76 -0.14
C VAL A 195 4.96 -2.29 1.32
N SER A 196 4.11 -2.84 2.20
CA SER A 196 4.15 -2.62 3.65
C SER A 196 5.51 -3.01 4.23
N LEU A 197 6.05 -4.16 3.80
CA LEU A 197 7.41 -4.57 4.17
C LEU A 197 8.48 -3.60 3.66
N MET A 198 8.32 -3.05 2.44
CA MET A 198 9.26 -2.08 1.89
C MET A 198 9.40 -0.84 2.78
N ALA A 199 8.31 -0.32 3.34
CA ALA A 199 8.38 0.79 4.30
C ALA A 199 9.28 0.45 5.50
N ARG A 200 9.18 -0.77 6.04
CA ARG A 200 10.05 -1.26 7.13
C ARG A 200 11.50 -1.42 6.70
N ILE A 201 11.75 -1.91 5.49
CA ILE A 201 13.10 -2.05 4.92
C ILE A 201 13.75 -0.66 4.82
N ILE A 202 13.04 0.31 4.23
CA ILE A 202 13.53 1.67 4.00
C ILE A 202 13.78 2.38 5.33
N GLY A 203 12.88 2.22 6.31
CA GLY A 203 13.06 2.78 7.65
C GLY A 203 14.40 2.40 8.29
N GLY A 204 14.88 1.17 8.03
CA GLY A 204 16.16 0.66 8.51
C GLY A 204 17.40 1.10 7.73
N PHE A 205 17.26 1.88 6.64
CA PHE A 205 18.42 2.37 5.87
C PHE A 205 19.27 3.34 6.68
N GLN A 206 20.59 3.16 6.56
CA GLN A 206 21.59 4.06 7.12
C GLN A 206 21.75 5.26 6.19
N THR A 207 22.00 6.43 6.78
CA THR A 207 22.35 7.65 6.04
C THR A 207 23.88 7.81 6.05
N PRO A 208 24.52 8.15 4.91
CA PRO A 208 23.95 8.44 3.60
C PRO A 208 23.45 7.20 2.86
N LEU A 209 22.38 7.38 2.08
CA LEU A 209 21.78 6.30 1.26
C LEU A 209 22.78 5.79 0.22
N ASN A 210 22.87 4.47 0.07
CA ASN A 210 23.73 3.82 -0.91
C ASN A 210 23.06 3.73 -2.30
N SER A 211 23.80 3.29 -3.32
CA SER A 211 23.27 3.16 -4.68
C SER A 211 22.20 2.09 -4.84
N ALA A 212 22.23 1.02 -4.02
CA ALA A 212 21.20 -0.01 -4.01
C ALA A 212 19.88 0.51 -3.41
N ASP A 213 19.94 1.37 -2.38
CA ASP A 213 18.79 2.04 -1.79
C ASP A 213 18.12 2.97 -2.82
N LEU A 214 18.93 3.70 -3.60
CA LEU A 214 18.43 4.49 -4.73
C LEU A 214 17.85 3.60 -5.83
N GLY A 215 18.44 2.43 -6.08
CA GLY A 215 17.91 1.42 -6.98
C GLY A 215 16.50 0.96 -6.56
N LEU A 216 16.23 0.80 -5.27
CA LEU A 216 14.90 0.46 -4.76
C LEU A 216 13.88 1.57 -5.08
N LEU A 217 14.26 2.84 -4.94
CA LEU A 217 13.39 3.96 -5.29
C LEU A 217 13.07 3.98 -6.79
N TYR A 218 14.11 3.97 -7.63
CA TYR A 218 13.96 4.18 -9.09
C TYR A 218 13.46 2.95 -9.84
N ASN A 219 13.84 1.74 -9.42
CA ASN A 219 13.52 0.52 -10.15
C ASN A 219 12.27 -0.20 -9.61
N ILE A 220 11.82 0.15 -8.40
CA ILE A 220 10.70 -0.54 -7.75
C ILE A 220 9.60 0.45 -7.36
N LEU A 221 9.87 1.41 -6.47
CA LEU A 221 8.81 2.29 -5.94
C LEU A 221 8.21 3.20 -6.99
N LEU A 222 9.00 3.95 -7.77
CA LEU A 222 8.42 4.83 -8.79
C LEU A 222 7.66 4.04 -9.88
N PRO A 223 8.21 2.93 -10.43
CA PRO A 223 7.51 2.10 -11.40
C PRO A 223 6.18 1.50 -10.90
N LEU A 224 6.03 1.21 -9.60
CA LEU A 224 4.78 0.71 -9.03
C LEU A 224 3.62 1.71 -9.15
N HIS A 225 3.87 3.00 -9.39
CA HIS A 225 2.81 3.96 -9.68
C HIS A 225 2.30 3.85 -11.14
N MET A 226 3.07 3.27 -12.05
CA MET A 226 2.79 3.27 -13.49
C MET A 226 1.55 2.45 -13.92
N PRO A 227 1.25 1.26 -13.35
CA PRO A 227 0.06 0.49 -13.72
C PRO A 227 -1.22 1.33 -13.73
N ASN A 228 -1.91 1.39 -14.86
CA ASN A 228 -3.15 2.17 -15.04
C ASN A 228 -4.42 1.29 -15.02
N GLY A 229 -4.28 0.02 -14.70
CA GLY A 229 -5.39 -0.93 -14.67
C GLY A 229 -6.39 -0.66 -13.54
N PHE A 230 -7.52 -1.35 -13.61
CA PHE A 230 -8.53 -1.41 -12.55
C PHE A 230 -8.48 -2.77 -11.86
N PHE A 231 -8.58 -2.76 -10.53
CA PHE A 231 -8.81 -3.96 -9.73
C PHE A 231 -10.25 -4.44 -9.91
N SER A 232 -11.21 -3.51 -9.78
CA SER A 232 -12.64 -3.75 -10.00
C SER A 232 -13.17 -2.71 -10.99
N TRP A 233 -13.69 -3.19 -12.12
CA TRP A 233 -14.25 -2.35 -13.17
C TRP A 233 -15.62 -1.78 -12.79
N ASP A 234 -16.45 -2.56 -12.10
CA ASP A 234 -17.79 -2.18 -11.65
C ASP A 234 -17.79 -0.97 -10.70
N ARG A 235 -16.74 -0.83 -9.88
CA ARG A 235 -16.58 0.30 -8.94
C ARG A 235 -15.54 1.33 -9.39
N GLN A 236 -15.02 1.20 -10.61
CA GLN A 236 -13.91 2.03 -11.12
C GLN A 236 -12.75 2.13 -10.11
N THR A 237 -12.45 1.02 -9.42
CA THR A 237 -11.39 0.99 -8.40
C THR A 237 -10.04 0.79 -9.07
N PRO A 238 -9.16 1.80 -9.08
CA PRO A 238 -7.88 1.69 -9.76
C PRO A 238 -7.00 0.70 -9.01
N LEU A 239 -6.16 -0.03 -9.74
CA LEU A 239 -5.31 -1.09 -9.17
C LEU A 239 -4.42 -0.55 -8.03
N ILE A 240 -3.86 0.65 -8.21
CA ILE A 240 -3.01 1.29 -7.21
C ILE A 240 -3.71 1.53 -5.88
N LYS A 241 -5.05 1.60 -5.83
CA LYS A 241 -5.80 1.83 -4.58
C LYS A 241 -5.48 0.79 -3.49
N GLY A 242 -5.16 -0.45 -3.88
CA GLY A 242 -4.85 -1.52 -2.93
C GLY A 242 -3.58 -1.29 -2.12
N TYR A 243 -2.61 -0.54 -2.66
CA TYR A 243 -1.28 -0.34 -2.05
C TYR A 243 -0.81 1.13 -2.06
N HIS A 244 -1.67 2.07 -2.47
CA HIS A 244 -1.33 3.49 -2.62
C HIS A 244 -0.87 4.12 -1.29
N ARG A 245 -1.51 3.76 -0.19
CA ARG A 245 -1.15 4.32 1.12
C ARG A 245 0.27 3.91 1.51
N GLU A 246 0.60 2.64 1.32
CA GLU A 246 1.87 2.03 1.69
C GLU A 246 3.00 2.55 0.80
N ILE A 247 2.75 2.71 -0.50
CA ILE A 247 3.76 3.26 -1.42
C ILE A 247 4.05 4.74 -1.17
N THR A 248 3.01 5.56 -0.91
CA THR A 248 3.20 6.96 -0.53
C THR A 248 3.98 7.07 0.79
N GLN A 249 3.72 6.18 1.75
CA GLN A 249 4.53 6.12 2.98
C GLN A 249 6.00 5.79 2.70
N CYS A 250 6.27 4.82 1.81
CA CYS A 250 7.64 4.49 1.39
C CYS A 250 8.36 5.71 0.80
N VAL A 251 7.69 6.45 -0.08
CA VAL A 251 8.23 7.64 -0.75
C VAL A 251 8.51 8.75 0.27
N VAL A 252 7.59 9.00 1.21
CA VAL A 252 7.77 10.00 2.27
C VAL A 252 8.98 9.67 3.15
N ILE A 253 9.12 8.42 3.60
CA ILE A 253 10.26 7.99 4.44
C ILE A 253 11.59 8.16 3.67
N PHE A 254 11.61 7.92 2.36
CA PHE A 254 12.78 8.18 1.53
C PHE A 254 13.17 9.66 1.50
N LEU A 255 12.19 10.55 1.34
CA LEU A 255 12.41 11.99 1.30
C LEU A 255 12.80 12.55 2.66
N GLU A 256 12.29 11.99 3.76
CA GLU A 256 12.76 12.31 5.12
C GLU A 256 14.25 12.00 5.30
N LYS A 257 14.73 10.89 4.71
CA LYS A 257 16.16 10.51 4.75
C LYS A 257 17.03 11.29 3.78
N LYS A 258 16.50 11.69 2.61
CA LYS A 258 17.23 12.45 1.60
C LYS A 258 16.30 13.40 0.82
N PRO A 259 16.08 14.64 1.31
CA PRO A 259 15.19 15.62 0.69
C PRO A 259 15.60 16.03 -0.75
N ASP A 260 16.89 15.91 -1.08
CA ASP A 260 17.41 16.28 -2.42
C ASP A 260 16.83 15.43 -3.56
N LEU A 261 16.25 14.27 -3.25
CA LEU A 261 15.59 13.40 -4.22
C LEU A 261 14.19 13.87 -4.62
N PHE A 262 13.67 14.91 -3.95
CA PHE A 262 12.31 15.40 -4.17
C PHE A 262 12.00 15.66 -5.66
N PRO A 263 12.85 16.36 -6.44
CA PRO A 263 12.55 16.60 -7.85
C PRO A 263 12.41 15.33 -8.68
N GLN A 264 13.24 14.32 -8.44
CA GLN A 264 13.23 13.05 -9.16
C GLN A 264 12.03 12.20 -8.77
N VAL A 265 11.68 12.19 -7.48
CA VAL A 265 10.48 11.51 -6.97
C VAL A 265 9.23 12.13 -7.56
N MET A 266 9.10 13.45 -7.49
CA MET A 266 7.97 14.19 -8.05
C MET A 266 7.81 13.94 -9.55
N ASP A 267 8.92 13.84 -10.28
CA ASP A 267 8.88 13.50 -11.70
C ASP A 267 8.31 12.11 -11.95
N GLY A 268 8.74 11.10 -11.18
CA GLY A 268 8.21 9.74 -11.30
C GLY A 268 6.71 9.66 -10.98
N VAL A 269 6.29 10.34 -9.91
CA VAL A 269 4.88 10.40 -9.47
C VAL A 269 4.02 11.13 -10.51
N ILE A 270 4.46 12.29 -11.02
CA ILE A 270 3.73 13.05 -12.05
C ILE A 270 3.65 12.26 -13.36
N THR A 271 4.73 11.55 -13.74
CA THR A 271 4.76 10.71 -14.95
C THR A 271 3.75 9.57 -14.88
N ALA A 272 3.42 9.09 -13.68
CA ALA A 272 2.42 8.05 -13.46
C ALA A 272 0.96 8.52 -13.62
N LEU A 273 0.72 9.84 -13.75
CA LEU A 273 -0.62 10.36 -14.01
C LEU A 273 -1.13 9.85 -15.37
N PRO A 274 -2.34 9.25 -15.41
CA PRO A 274 -2.99 8.92 -16.66
C PRO A 274 -3.10 10.13 -17.59
N PRO A 275 -2.91 9.96 -18.91
CA PRO A 275 -3.25 11.01 -19.86
C PRO A 275 -4.75 11.35 -19.73
N PRO A 276 -5.17 12.63 -19.86
CA PRO A 276 -6.56 13.05 -19.67
C PRO A 276 -7.57 12.27 -20.53
N ALA A 277 -7.14 11.75 -21.68
CA ALA A 277 -7.98 10.95 -22.59
C ALA A 277 -8.20 9.50 -22.15
N HIS A 278 -7.45 8.98 -21.17
CA HIS A 278 -7.42 7.56 -20.81
C HIS A 278 -8.37 7.21 -19.63
N GLY A 279 -9.20 8.14 -19.18
CA GLY A 279 -10.43 7.87 -18.41
C GLY A 279 -10.27 7.32 -16.99
N ASN A 280 -9.07 7.19 -16.43
CA ASN A 280 -8.87 6.70 -15.06
C ASN A 280 -8.76 7.85 -14.04
N SER A 281 -9.85 8.60 -13.91
CA SER A 281 -9.90 9.74 -12.96
C SER A 281 -9.71 9.29 -11.51
N ALA A 282 -10.07 8.05 -11.16
CA ALA A 282 -9.86 7.52 -9.81
C ALA A 282 -8.36 7.37 -9.48
N LYS A 283 -7.54 6.93 -10.44
CA LYS A 283 -6.07 6.94 -10.28
C LYS A 283 -5.52 8.36 -10.23
N GLU A 284 -6.01 9.27 -11.08
CA GLU A 284 -5.57 10.67 -11.06
C GLU A 284 -5.79 11.32 -9.68
N LEU A 285 -6.93 11.06 -9.04
CA LEU A 285 -7.22 11.54 -7.69
C LEU A 285 -6.23 11.05 -6.64
N LEU A 286 -5.83 9.77 -6.71
CA LEU A 286 -4.85 9.19 -5.78
C LEU A 286 -3.47 9.85 -5.96
N ILE A 287 -3.00 9.94 -7.20
CA ILE A 287 -1.70 10.56 -7.50
C ILE A 287 -1.70 12.06 -7.16
N LEU A 288 -2.80 12.79 -7.36
CA LEU A 288 -2.90 14.19 -6.92
C LEU A 288 -2.89 14.32 -5.40
N ALA A 289 -3.54 13.41 -4.68
CA ALA A 289 -3.47 13.38 -3.22
C ALA A 289 -2.05 13.09 -2.73
N GLU A 290 -1.32 12.21 -3.41
CA GLU A 290 0.09 11.97 -3.15
C GLU A 290 0.95 13.21 -3.46
N ILE A 291 0.77 13.86 -4.60
CA ILE A 291 1.47 15.12 -4.92
C ILE A 291 1.23 16.16 -3.82
N ALA A 292 -0.02 16.36 -3.41
CA ALA A 292 -0.36 17.28 -2.33
C ALA A 292 0.30 16.89 -1.00
N ARG A 293 0.38 15.59 -0.70
CA ARG A 293 1.07 15.05 0.48
C ARG A 293 2.58 15.33 0.42
N LEU A 294 3.21 15.14 -0.74
CA LEU A 294 4.64 15.33 -0.93
C LEU A 294 5.04 16.80 -0.89
N LEU A 295 4.16 17.73 -1.30
CA LEU A 295 4.42 19.17 -1.25
C LEU A 295 4.48 19.73 0.19
N GLN A 296 3.89 19.04 1.16
CA GLN A 296 3.88 19.48 2.55
C GLN A 296 5.30 19.58 3.13
N GLY A 297 5.72 20.81 3.46
CA GLY A 297 7.02 21.05 4.11
C GLY A 297 8.23 20.99 3.16
N VAL A 298 8.00 21.10 1.85
CA VAL A 298 9.07 21.16 0.84
C VAL A 298 9.81 22.49 0.89
N SER A 299 11.10 22.47 0.57
CA SER A 299 11.88 23.71 0.45
C SER A 299 11.57 24.42 -0.87
N VAL A 300 11.61 25.75 -0.84
CA VAL A 300 11.39 26.60 -2.04
C VAL A 300 12.32 26.19 -3.20
N ASP A 301 13.57 25.83 -2.92
CA ASP A 301 14.53 25.40 -3.95
C ASP A 301 14.14 24.09 -4.64
N ASN A 302 13.59 23.14 -3.89
CA ASN A 302 13.11 21.89 -4.45
C ASN A 302 11.77 22.07 -5.18
N PHE A 303 10.89 22.94 -4.67
CA PHE A 303 9.66 23.32 -5.36
C PHE A 303 9.92 23.94 -6.74
N LYS A 304 10.83 24.92 -6.82
CA LYS A 304 11.20 25.59 -8.09
C LYS A 304 11.65 24.62 -9.18
N LYS A 305 12.32 23.51 -8.82
CA LYS A 305 12.76 22.48 -9.78
C LYS A 305 11.59 21.70 -10.40
N VAL A 306 10.46 21.57 -9.70
CA VAL A 306 9.29 20.80 -10.16
C VAL A 306 8.13 21.67 -10.63
N GLU A 307 8.18 22.96 -10.31
CA GLU A 307 7.16 23.97 -10.56
C GLU A 307 6.57 23.91 -11.97
N LYS A 308 7.41 23.86 -13.01
CA LYS A 308 6.96 23.82 -14.42
C LYS A 308 6.09 22.59 -14.72
N LYS A 309 6.42 21.43 -14.14
CA LYS A 309 5.63 20.20 -14.32
C LYS A 309 4.31 20.30 -13.57
N LEU A 310 4.32 20.82 -12.35
CA LEU A 310 3.11 21.06 -11.56
C LEU A 310 2.15 22.05 -12.25
N ARG A 311 2.67 23.15 -12.79
CA ARG A 311 1.90 24.11 -13.61
C ARG A 311 1.17 23.39 -14.75
N THR A 312 1.85 22.46 -15.41
CA THR A 312 1.28 21.67 -16.52
C THR A 312 0.19 20.71 -16.04
N VAL A 313 0.40 20.03 -14.91
CA VAL A 313 -0.59 19.14 -14.30
C VAL A 313 -1.89 19.90 -14.01
N VAL A 314 -1.78 21.08 -13.40
CA VAL A 314 -2.91 21.94 -13.06
C VAL A 314 -3.62 22.46 -14.30
N LYS A 315 -2.89 23.07 -15.25
CA LYS A 315 -3.47 23.61 -16.50
C LYS A 315 -4.33 22.56 -17.23
N ASN A 316 -3.88 21.31 -17.26
CA ASN A 316 -4.56 20.24 -17.99
C ASN A 316 -5.79 19.66 -17.26
N ARG A 317 -5.92 19.87 -15.94
CA ARG A 317 -6.92 19.16 -15.11
C ARG A 317 -7.90 20.06 -14.37
N VAL A 318 -7.58 21.34 -14.19
CA VAL A 318 -8.42 22.30 -13.44
C VAL A 318 -9.82 22.47 -14.05
N ARG A 319 -9.95 22.17 -15.35
CA ARG A 319 -11.20 22.22 -16.11
C ARG A 319 -11.84 20.85 -16.36
N SER A 320 -11.39 19.81 -15.65
CA SER A 320 -11.99 18.49 -15.82
C SER A 320 -13.50 18.55 -15.55
N PRO A 321 -14.34 17.88 -16.36
CA PRO A 321 -15.77 17.75 -16.06
C PRO A 321 -16.02 16.88 -14.81
N ASN A 322 -15.02 16.10 -14.38
CA ASN A 322 -15.08 15.37 -13.12
C ASN A 322 -14.84 16.36 -11.97
N SER A 323 -15.89 16.64 -11.21
CA SER A 323 -15.84 17.59 -10.10
C SER A 323 -14.81 17.22 -9.04
N GLN A 324 -14.69 15.94 -8.67
CA GLN A 324 -13.71 15.51 -7.67
C GLN A 324 -12.29 15.83 -8.13
N LEU A 325 -12.01 15.64 -9.42
CA LEU A 325 -10.71 15.94 -9.99
C LEU A 325 -10.43 17.44 -9.99
N ALA A 326 -11.40 18.25 -10.43
CA ALA A 326 -11.28 19.71 -10.41
C ALA A 326 -11.10 20.24 -8.98
N GLU A 327 -11.88 19.76 -8.01
CA GLU A 327 -11.75 20.11 -6.59
C GLU A 327 -10.36 19.74 -6.04
N SER A 328 -9.86 18.53 -6.33
CA SER A 328 -8.52 18.09 -5.91
C SER A 328 -7.42 18.99 -6.46
N VAL A 329 -7.48 19.33 -7.75
CA VAL A 329 -6.51 20.24 -8.39
C VAL A 329 -6.57 21.65 -7.80
N LEU A 330 -7.78 22.20 -7.62
CA LEU A 330 -7.96 23.52 -7.03
C LEU A 330 -7.51 23.57 -5.56
N SER A 331 -7.57 22.44 -4.84
CA SER A 331 -7.12 22.35 -3.45
C SER A 331 -5.60 22.53 -3.28
N LEU A 332 -4.82 22.39 -4.36
CA LEU A 332 -3.37 22.66 -4.34
C LEU A 332 -3.06 24.12 -3.98
N TRP A 333 -3.98 25.07 -4.23
CA TRP A 333 -3.82 26.47 -3.81
C TRP A 333 -3.80 26.68 -2.29
N ARG A 334 -4.15 25.65 -1.50
CA ARG A 334 -3.97 25.69 -0.04
C ARG A 334 -2.51 25.55 0.38
N ASP A 335 -1.65 25.07 -0.51
CA ASP A 335 -0.21 25.00 -0.27
C ASP A 335 0.43 26.37 -0.48
N ASN A 336 1.33 26.76 0.44
CA ASN A 336 1.96 28.08 0.43
C ASN A 336 2.76 28.34 -0.85
N HIS A 337 3.35 27.31 -1.46
CA HIS A 337 4.07 27.50 -2.72
C HIS A 337 3.14 27.89 -3.87
N PHE A 338 1.90 27.41 -3.87
CA PHE A 338 0.91 27.80 -4.88
C PHE A 338 0.36 29.20 -4.64
N SER A 339 0.07 29.55 -3.39
CA SER A 339 -0.51 30.85 -3.05
C SER A 339 0.49 32.00 -3.01
N GLU A 340 1.76 31.73 -2.71
CA GLU A 340 2.79 32.76 -2.53
C GLU A 340 3.82 32.77 -3.67
N ASP A 341 4.38 31.61 -4.06
CA ASP A 341 5.45 31.58 -5.08
C ASP A 341 4.88 31.66 -6.50
N LEU A 342 3.88 30.84 -6.81
CA LEU A 342 3.27 30.78 -8.14
C LEU A 342 2.39 32.00 -8.46
N ALA A 343 1.62 32.47 -7.49
CA ALA A 343 0.62 33.51 -7.68
C ALA A 343 1.24 34.88 -8.04
N VAL A 344 2.52 35.09 -7.74
CA VAL A 344 3.26 36.32 -8.10
C VAL A 344 3.74 36.31 -9.55
N SER A 345 3.79 35.15 -10.21
CA SER A 345 4.33 35.00 -11.57
C SER A 345 3.36 35.51 -12.64
N ASP A 346 3.77 36.54 -13.39
CA ASP A 346 3.00 37.11 -14.52
C ASP A 346 2.54 36.05 -15.54
N ASP A 347 3.43 35.13 -15.92
CA ASP A 347 3.14 34.02 -16.86
C ASP A 347 2.06 33.08 -16.31
N TRP A 348 2.12 32.79 -15.01
CA TRP A 348 1.16 31.91 -14.36
C TRP A 348 -0.22 32.53 -14.35
N VAL A 349 -0.32 33.76 -13.84
CA VAL A 349 -1.57 34.52 -13.75
C VAL A 349 -2.17 34.71 -15.14
N SER A 350 -1.36 35.11 -16.11
CA SER A 350 -1.79 35.31 -17.51
C SER A 350 -2.32 34.04 -18.16
N THR A 351 -1.84 32.86 -17.76
CA THR A 351 -2.39 31.59 -18.25
C THR A 351 -3.63 31.15 -17.48
N MET A 352 -3.62 31.27 -16.15
CA MET A 352 -4.65 30.68 -15.30
C MET A 352 -5.96 31.46 -15.33
N VAL A 353 -5.92 32.79 -15.38
CA VAL A 353 -7.13 33.62 -15.36
C VAL A 353 -8.07 33.30 -16.55
N PRO A 354 -7.59 33.26 -17.81
CA PRO A 354 -8.45 32.87 -18.93
C PRO A 354 -8.97 31.43 -18.83
N LEU A 355 -8.15 30.51 -18.33
CA LEU A 355 -8.53 29.10 -18.16
C LEU A 355 -9.64 28.94 -17.13
N LEU A 356 -9.53 29.61 -15.98
CA LEU A 356 -10.51 29.56 -14.90
C LEU A 356 -11.79 30.33 -15.26
N PHE A 357 -11.67 31.47 -15.94
CA PHE A 357 -12.81 32.27 -16.38
C PHE A 357 -13.62 31.56 -17.48
N ASN A 358 -12.94 30.88 -18.41
CA ASN A 358 -13.55 30.04 -19.43
C ASN A 358 -14.69 30.74 -20.21
N GLY A 359 -14.46 31.97 -20.67
CA GLY A 359 -15.49 32.74 -21.40
C GLY A 359 -16.78 33.00 -20.62
N GLY A 360 -16.76 32.86 -19.29
CA GLY A 360 -17.92 32.98 -18.41
C GLY A 360 -18.74 31.70 -18.23
N HIS A 361 -18.31 30.57 -18.80
CA HIS A 361 -18.96 29.28 -18.59
C HIS A 361 -18.57 28.67 -17.25
N MET A 362 -19.57 28.57 -16.37
CA MET A 362 -19.42 27.94 -15.05
C MET A 362 -19.32 26.41 -15.15
N HIS A 363 -18.65 25.81 -14.18
CA HIS A 363 -18.67 24.37 -13.98
C HIS A 363 -20.06 23.93 -13.47
N TRP A 364 -20.48 22.70 -13.75
CA TRP A 364 -21.81 22.22 -13.35
C TRP A 364 -21.95 22.04 -11.82
N ASN A 365 -20.83 21.76 -11.12
CA ASN A 365 -20.79 21.65 -9.66
C ASN A 365 -20.56 23.04 -9.01
N PRO A 366 -21.49 23.52 -8.15
CA PRO A 366 -21.36 24.80 -7.43
C PRO A 366 -20.12 24.91 -6.54
N THR A 367 -19.69 23.81 -5.91
CA THR A 367 -18.50 23.78 -5.05
C THR A 367 -17.24 24.12 -5.84
N VAL A 368 -17.11 23.54 -7.04
CA VAL A 368 -16.00 23.86 -7.97
C VAL A 368 -16.03 25.35 -8.34
N ASN A 369 -17.20 25.92 -8.66
CA ASN A 369 -17.31 27.34 -8.98
C ASN A 369 -16.87 28.23 -7.81
N LYS A 370 -17.23 27.87 -6.57
CA LYS A 370 -16.77 28.59 -5.37
C LYS A 370 -15.25 28.51 -5.21
N MET A 371 -14.66 27.33 -5.43
CA MET A 371 -13.20 27.16 -5.36
C MET A 371 -12.49 27.94 -6.48
N ILE A 372 -13.03 27.96 -7.69
CA ILE A 372 -12.51 28.78 -8.80
C ILE A 372 -12.54 30.26 -8.42
N ALA A 373 -13.65 30.76 -7.86
CA ALA A 373 -13.77 32.14 -7.43
C ALA A 373 -12.74 32.51 -6.34
N ASN A 374 -12.52 31.62 -5.38
CA ASN A 374 -11.48 31.82 -4.35
C ASN A 374 -10.08 31.91 -4.98
N VAL A 375 -9.74 30.99 -5.89
CA VAL A 375 -8.45 30.99 -6.57
C VAL A 375 -8.26 32.26 -7.41
N LEU A 376 -9.30 32.73 -8.11
CA LEU A 376 -9.24 33.99 -8.84
C LEU A 376 -8.98 35.19 -7.91
N ALA A 377 -9.64 35.24 -6.76
CA ALA A 377 -9.41 36.28 -5.75
C ALA A 377 -7.98 36.22 -5.18
N ASP A 378 -7.44 35.03 -4.96
CA ASP A 378 -6.06 34.85 -4.51
C ASP A 378 -5.05 35.33 -5.56
N LEU A 379 -5.29 35.03 -6.85
CA LEU A 379 -4.46 35.51 -7.96
C LEU A 379 -4.53 37.04 -8.11
N GLU A 380 -5.71 37.64 -7.98
CA GLU A 380 -5.91 39.09 -8.01
C GLU A 380 -5.16 39.77 -6.86
N LYS A 381 -5.24 39.20 -5.65
CA LYS A 381 -4.53 39.73 -4.47
C LYS A 381 -3.02 39.62 -4.62
N ALA A 382 -2.51 38.52 -5.18
CA ALA A 382 -1.07 38.28 -5.30
C ALA A 382 -0.42 39.13 -6.41
N ASN A 383 -1.08 39.30 -7.56
CA ASN A 383 -0.57 40.10 -8.67
C ASN A 383 -1.70 40.84 -9.41
N PRO A 384 -2.14 42.01 -8.89
CA PRO A 384 -3.25 42.76 -9.45
C PRO A 384 -3.03 43.20 -10.91
N ALA A 385 -1.81 43.61 -11.26
CA ALA A 385 -1.50 44.15 -12.58
C ALA A 385 -1.56 43.06 -13.67
N ALA A 386 -0.97 41.88 -13.41
CA ALA A 386 -1.06 40.76 -14.34
C ALA A 386 -2.49 40.21 -14.42
N PHE A 387 -3.21 40.19 -13.29
CA PHE A 387 -4.60 39.74 -13.23
C PHE A 387 -5.51 40.64 -14.07
N GLU A 388 -5.45 41.96 -13.89
CA GLU A 388 -6.27 42.92 -14.65
C GLU A 388 -6.04 42.77 -16.16
N LYS A 389 -4.78 42.67 -16.59
CA LYS A 389 -4.43 42.45 -17.99
C LYS A 389 -4.98 41.12 -18.53
N ALA A 390 -4.92 40.04 -17.76
CA ALA A 390 -5.43 38.74 -18.19
C ALA A 390 -6.98 38.71 -18.21
N ALA A 391 -7.61 39.39 -17.26
CA ALA A 391 -9.05 39.50 -17.15
C ALA A 391 -9.66 40.31 -18.31
N THR A 392 -9.06 41.45 -18.69
CA THR A 392 -9.53 42.26 -19.83
C THR A 392 -9.50 41.45 -21.12
N VAL A 393 -8.39 40.78 -21.42
CA VAL A 393 -8.24 39.90 -22.59
C VAL A 393 -9.30 38.79 -22.58
N SER A 394 -9.56 38.19 -21.43
CA SER A 394 -10.54 37.09 -21.29
C SER A 394 -11.98 37.56 -21.53
N VAL A 395 -12.33 38.74 -21.04
CA VAL A 395 -13.66 39.34 -21.21
C VAL A 395 -13.88 39.79 -22.66
N GLU A 396 -12.88 40.40 -23.29
CA GLU A 396 -12.93 40.78 -24.70
C GLU A 396 -13.12 39.55 -25.60
N ALA A 397 -12.30 38.51 -25.40
CA ALA A 397 -12.45 37.26 -26.13
C ALA A 397 -13.84 36.62 -25.95
N ALA A 398 -14.41 36.67 -24.75
CA ALA A 398 -15.77 36.19 -24.48
C ALA A 398 -16.86 37.02 -25.17
N ARG A 399 -16.68 38.35 -25.24
CA ARG A 399 -17.61 39.25 -25.95
C ARG A 399 -17.58 39.00 -27.45
N ASP A 400 -16.40 38.82 -28.02
CA ASP A 400 -16.25 38.56 -29.45
C ASP A 400 -16.77 37.17 -29.84
N ALA A 401 -16.60 36.16 -28.99
CA ALA A 401 -17.17 34.83 -29.19
C ALA A 401 -18.72 34.82 -29.17
N LYS A 402 -19.37 35.75 -28.45
CA LYS A 402 -20.84 35.92 -28.44
C LYS A 402 -21.37 36.72 -29.63
N ARG A 403 -20.52 37.46 -30.34
CA ARG A 403 -20.88 38.26 -31.52
C ARG A 403 -20.81 37.47 -32.82
N LYS A 404 -20.08 36.36 -32.83
CA LYS A 404 -20.06 35.35 -33.90
C LYS A 404 -21.12 34.29 -33.63
#